data_AF-A0A926KT52-F1
#
_entry.id   AF-A0A926KT52-F1
#
_cell.length_a   1.000
_cell.length_b   1.000
_cell.length_c   1.000
_cell.angle_alpha   90.00
_cell.angle_beta   90.00
_cell.angle_gamma   90.00
#
_symmetry.space_group_name_H-M   'P 1'
#
loop_
_entity.id
_entity.type
_entity.pdbx_description
1 polymer ?
#
loop_
_entity_poly.entity_id
_entity_poly.type
_entity_poly.pdbx_seq_one_letter_code
_entity_poly.pdbx_strand_id
1 'polypeptide(L)'
;MAGILFSLLAGAFIAVQGVLNTKLSEKAGFWLTNTIVHASGFVVSLILFALLRDGSLSQLQNVNKGYMLGGVFGVVIVFSVMKGIGQLGPAYSIAILLVAQLIFALVIDTFGLFGAPAVPLAWNKLVGALIIVAGIVVFKLR
;
A
#
# COMPACT_ATOMS: atom_id res chain seq x y z
N MET A 1 14.56 4.61 14.66
CA MET A 1 13.28 4.46 15.40
C MET A 1 12.11 5.21 14.75
N ALA A 2 12.31 6.42 14.17
CA ALA A 2 11.24 7.15 13.47
C ALA A 2 10.51 6.35 12.38
N GLY A 3 11.22 5.47 11.65
CA GLY A 3 10.62 4.59 10.64
C GLY A 3 9.48 3.71 11.18
N ILE A 4 9.59 3.21 12.42
CA ILE A 4 8.54 2.41 13.06
C ILE A 4 7.26 3.26 13.23
N LEU A 5 7.42 4.51 13.67
CA LEU A 5 6.28 5.42 13.84
C LEU A 5 5.59 5.70 12.50
N PHE A 6 6.34 5.97 11.44
CA PHE A 6 5.77 6.18 10.11
C PHE A 6 5.07 4.93 9.57
N SER A 7 5.62 3.74 9.78
CA SER A 7 4.96 2.48 9.40
C SER A 7 3.67 2.22 10.19
N LEU A 8 3.65 2.51 11.49
CA LEU A 8 2.44 2.40 12.31
C LEU A 8 1.35 3.38 11.86
N LEU A 9 1.73 4.64 11.59
CA LEU A 9 0.82 5.64 11.06
C LEU A 9 0.27 5.22 9.70
N ALA A 10 1.12 4.75 8.79
CA ALA A 10 0.69 4.25 7.49
C ALA A 10 -0.33 3.11 7.63
N GLY A 11 -0.07 2.14 8.51
CA GLY A 11 -1.02 1.06 8.79
C GLY A 11 -2.38 1.55 9.29
N ALA A 12 -2.39 2.51 10.22
CA ALA A 12 -3.62 3.12 10.72
C ALA A 12 -4.40 3.85 9.61
N PHE A 13 -3.70 4.64 8.79
CA PHE A 13 -4.33 5.36 7.69
C PHE A 13 -4.87 4.44 6.59
N ILE A 14 -4.17 3.34 6.26
CA ILE A 14 -4.67 2.34 5.29
C ILE A 14 -5.99 1.74 5.77
N ALA A 15 -6.09 1.41 7.07
CA ALA A 15 -7.33 0.86 7.63
C ALA A 15 -8.49 1.87 7.55
N VAL A 16 -8.25 3.12 7.97
CA VAL A 16 -9.26 4.19 7.93
C VAL A 16 -9.68 4.50 6.49
N GLN A 17 -8.71 4.69 5.59
CA GLN A 17 -8.94 4.97 4.18
C GLN A 17 -9.76 3.86 3.52
N GLY A 18 -9.43 2.59 3.77
CA GLY A 18 -10.16 1.45 3.22
C GLY A 18 -11.64 1.46 3.61
N VAL A 19 -11.95 1.75 4.88
CA VAL A 19 -13.33 1.85 5.37
C VAL A 19 -14.07 3.06 4.78
N LEU A 20 -13.44 4.24 4.79
CA LEU A 20 -14.05 5.47 4.24
C LEU A 20 -14.35 5.33 2.75
N ASN A 21 -13.41 4.80 1.98
CA ASN A 21 -13.57 4.60 0.54
C ASN A 21 -14.66 3.58 0.24
N THR A 22 -14.73 2.48 0.98
CA THR A 22 -15.78 1.47 0.79
C THR A 22 -17.16 2.08 1.02
N LYS A 23 -17.35 2.82 2.12
CA LYS A 23 -18.61 3.53 2.43
C LYS A 23 -18.97 4.57 1.39
N LEU A 24 -17.99 5.32 0.87
CA LEU A 24 -18.23 6.30 -0.18
C LEU A 24 -18.64 5.60 -1.49
N SER A 25 -18.02 4.47 -1.82
CA SER A 25 -18.33 3.69 -3.01
C SER A 25 -19.69 3.02 -3.00
N GLU A 26 -20.19 2.64 -1.82
CA GLU A 26 -21.56 2.12 -1.69
C GLU A 26 -22.61 3.18 -2.06
N LYS A 27 -22.31 4.47 -1.87
CA LYS A 27 -23.24 5.58 -2.12
C LYS A 27 -23.05 6.27 -3.48
N ALA A 28 -21.81 6.54 -3.84
CA ALA A 28 -21.44 7.34 -5.01
C ALA A 28 -20.96 6.50 -6.20
N GLY A 29 -20.81 5.19 -6.02
CA GLY A 29 -20.25 4.29 -7.02
C GLY A 29 -18.72 4.23 -6.99
N PHE A 30 -18.20 3.13 -7.53
CA PHE A 30 -16.78 2.77 -7.41
C PHE A 30 -15.85 3.76 -8.11
N TRP A 31 -16.03 3.98 -9.41
CA TRP A 31 -15.11 4.78 -10.21
C TRP A 31 -15.09 6.26 -9.81
N LEU A 32 -16.26 6.80 -9.42
CA LEU A 32 -16.37 8.16 -8.91
C LEU A 32 -15.61 8.30 -7.58
N THR A 33 -15.80 7.37 -6.66
CA THR A 33 -15.08 7.33 -5.38
C THR A 33 -13.57 7.26 -5.59
N ASN A 34 -13.12 6.33 -6.43
CA ASN A 34 -11.69 6.15 -6.69
C ASN A 34 -11.07 7.42 -7.32
N THR A 35 -11.79 8.08 -8.22
CA THR A 35 -11.37 9.35 -8.84
C THR A 35 -11.26 10.46 -7.81
N ILE A 36 -12.28 10.65 -6.95
CA ILE A 36 -12.29 11.70 -5.92
C ILE A 36 -11.15 11.49 -4.91
N VAL A 37 -10.90 10.26 -4.48
CA VAL A 37 -9.84 9.95 -3.51
C VAL A 37 -8.45 10.20 -4.09
N HIS A 38 -8.21 9.84 -5.34
CA HIS A 38 -6.93 10.15 -5.99
C HIS A 38 -6.78 11.64 -6.27
N ALA A 39 -7.86 12.33 -6.66
CA ALA A 39 -7.85 13.76 -6.88
C ALA A 39 -7.55 14.53 -5.58
N SER A 40 -8.16 14.16 -4.46
CA SER A 40 -7.89 14.80 -3.16
C SER A 40 -6.45 14.57 -2.71
N GLY A 41 -5.93 13.34 -2.86
CA GLY A 41 -4.53 13.02 -2.59
C GLY A 41 -3.56 13.82 -3.47
N PHE A 42 -3.88 13.98 -4.75
CA PHE A 42 -3.10 14.79 -5.69
C PHE A 42 -3.07 16.26 -5.28
N VAL A 43 -4.22 16.85 -4.92
CA VAL A 43 -4.31 18.25 -4.48
C VAL A 43 -3.46 18.49 -3.23
N VAL A 44 -3.57 17.61 -2.22
CA VAL A 44 -2.78 17.73 -1.00
C VAL A 44 -1.27 17.58 -1.29
N SER A 45 -0.89 16.61 -2.12
CA SER A 45 0.50 16.41 -2.56
C SER A 45 1.04 17.65 -3.28
N LEU A 46 0.26 18.25 -4.18
CA LEU A 46 0.64 19.45 -4.91
C LEU A 46 0.85 20.66 -4.00
N ILE A 47 -0.02 20.85 -3.00
CA ILE A 47 0.12 21.91 -1.99
C ILE A 47 1.41 21.70 -1.19
N LEU A 48 1.66 20.49 -0.70
CA LEU A 48 2.87 20.17 0.06
C LEU A 48 4.13 20.37 -0.78
N PHE A 49 4.13 19.94 -2.03
CA PHE A 49 5.24 20.17 -2.96
C PHE A 49 5.49 21.67 -3.17
N ALA A 50 4.44 22.48 -3.34
CA ALA A 50 4.57 23.93 -3.52
C ALA A 50 5.15 24.65 -2.29
N LEU A 51 4.86 24.15 -1.08
CA LEU A 51 5.32 24.69 0.19
C LEU A 51 6.74 24.23 0.56
N LEU A 52 7.03 22.93 0.40
CA LEU A 52 8.30 22.32 0.82
C LEU A 52 9.39 22.46 -0.25
N ARG A 53 9.01 22.46 -1.54
CA ARG A 53 9.92 22.60 -2.70
C ARG A 53 11.12 21.66 -2.66
N ASP A 54 10.89 20.43 -2.22
CA ASP A 54 11.89 19.40 -1.97
C ASP A 54 12.33 18.62 -3.23
N GLY A 55 11.99 19.12 -4.43
CA GLY A 55 12.35 18.48 -5.69
C GLY A 55 12.23 19.40 -6.92
N SER A 56 12.74 18.95 -8.06
CA SER A 56 12.69 19.68 -9.33
C SER A 56 12.10 18.82 -10.45
N LEU A 57 11.20 19.42 -11.24
CA LEU A 57 10.64 18.81 -12.45
C LEU A 57 11.71 18.47 -13.50
N SER A 58 12.84 19.19 -13.53
CA SER A 58 13.93 18.89 -14.47
C SER A 58 14.59 17.54 -14.21
N GLN A 59 14.57 17.06 -12.96
CA GLN A 59 15.14 15.76 -12.61
C GLN A 59 14.29 14.58 -13.12
N LEU A 60 13.00 14.81 -13.42
CA LEU A 60 12.12 13.79 -14.01
C LEU A 60 12.56 13.33 -15.40
N GLN A 61 13.37 14.13 -16.11
CA GLN A 61 13.88 13.75 -17.43
C GLN A 61 14.93 12.63 -17.34
N ASN A 62 15.59 12.48 -16.20
CA ASN A 62 16.70 11.54 -15.99
C ASN A 62 16.31 10.28 -15.21
N VAL A 63 15.05 10.14 -14.81
CA VAL A 63 14.57 8.96 -14.08
C VAL A 63 13.87 7.98 -15.02
N ASN A 64 13.86 6.70 -14.65
CA ASN A 64 13.10 5.70 -15.38
C ASN A 64 11.61 6.05 -15.34
N LYS A 65 11.02 6.34 -16.50
CA LYS A 65 9.61 6.72 -16.64
C LYS A 65 8.65 5.67 -16.07
N GLY A 66 9.08 4.41 -15.97
CA GLY A 66 8.32 3.34 -15.31
C GLY A 66 8.00 3.63 -13.84
N TYR A 67 8.84 4.37 -13.12
CA TYR A 67 8.57 4.76 -11.72
C TYR A 67 7.40 5.73 -11.58
N MET A 68 7.05 6.47 -12.64
CA MET A 68 5.89 7.36 -12.65
C MET A 68 4.56 6.61 -12.68
N LEU A 69 4.57 5.30 -12.98
CA LEU A 69 3.38 4.45 -12.97
C LEU A 69 2.88 4.11 -11.55
N GLY A 70 3.55 4.58 -10.50
CA GLY A 70 3.11 4.41 -9.12
C GLY A 70 1.64 4.81 -8.88
N GLY A 71 1.19 5.90 -9.52
CA GLY A 71 -0.21 6.34 -9.45
C GLY A 71 -1.21 5.34 -10.06
N VAL A 72 -0.80 4.63 -11.12
CA VAL A 72 -1.63 3.58 -11.76
C VAL A 72 -1.78 2.39 -10.81
N PHE A 73 -0.71 1.98 -10.14
CA PHE A 73 -0.79 0.95 -9.09
C PHE A 73 -1.69 1.40 -7.93
N GLY A 74 -1.67 2.69 -7.57
CA GLY A 74 -2.58 3.26 -6.56
C GLY A 74 -4.06 3.00 -6.86
N VAL A 75 -4.47 3.17 -8.12
CA VAL A 75 -5.85 2.89 -8.56
C VAL A 75 -6.22 1.42 -8.34
N VAL A 76 -5.32 0.50 -8.72
CA VAL A 76 -5.55 -0.96 -8.56
C VAL A 76 -5.58 -1.37 -7.09
N ILE A 77 -4.72 -0.75 -6.26
CA ILE A 77 -4.66 -1.00 -4.81
C ILE A 77 -5.98 -0.57 -4.17
N VAL A 78 -6.41 0.67 -4.41
CA VAL A 78 -7.65 1.20 -3.82
C VAL A 78 -8.86 0.39 -4.26
N PHE A 79 -8.94 0.02 -5.56
CA PHE A 79 -9.96 -0.89 -6.06
C PHE A 79 -10.00 -2.22 -5.29
N SER A 80 -8.86 -2.90 -5.23
CA SER A 80 -8.75 -4.22 -4.59
C SER A 80 -9.09 -4.16 -3.11
N VAL A 81 -8.66 -3.12 -2.40
CA VAL A 81 -8.98 -2.90 -0.99
C VAL A 81 -10.46 -2.67 -0.79
N MET A 82 -11.10 -1.80 -1.56
CA MET A 82 -12.54 -1.53 -1.42
C MET A 82 -13.39 -2.77 -1.70
N LYS A 83 -13.04 -3.52 -2.75
CA LYS A 83 -13.71 -4.78 -3.08
C LYS A 83 -13.47 -5.87 -2.03
N GLY A 84 -12.26 -5.95 -1.48
CA GLY A 84 -11.93 -6.87 -0.40
C GLY A 84 -12.72 -6.54 0.87
N ILE A 85 -12.72 -5.28 1.30
CA ILE A 85 -13.45 -4.84 2.50
C ILE A 85 -14.96 -5.03 2.34
N GLY A 86 -15.53 -4.73 1.18
CA GLY A 86 -16.96 -4.91 0.92
C GLY A 86 -17.43 -6.37 0.95
N GLN A 87 -16.54 -7.34 0.69
CA GLN A 87 -16.88 -8.78 0.65
C GLN A 87 -16.47 -9.55 1.90
N LEU A 88 -15.36 -9.15 2.53
CA LEU A 88 -14.70 -9.90 3.61
C LEU A 88 -14.72 -9.16 4.94
N GLY A 89 -15.17 -7.91 4.96
CA GLY A 89 -15.03 -7.00 6.08
C GLY A 89 -13.60 -6.41 6.19
N PRO A 90 -13.43 -5.31 6.95
CA PRO A 90 -12.16 -4.58 7.02
C PRO A 90 -11.00 -5.43 7.55
N ALA A 91 -11.21 -6.12 8.68
CA ALA A 91 -10.15 -6.83 9.38
C ALA A 91 -9.57 -7.98 8.55
N TYR A 92 -10.43 -8.79 7.92
CA TYR A 92 -9.98 -9.94 7.14
C TYR A 92 -9.33 -9.52 5.81
N SER A 93 -9.89 -8.50 5.14
CA SER A 93 -9.28 -7.95 3.91
C SER A 93 -7.89 -7.39 4.16
N ILE A 94 -7.68 -6.65 5.25
CA ILE A 94 -6.36 -6.09 5.60
C ILE A 94 -5.39 -7.21 5.96
N ALA A 95 -5.83 -8.24 6.67
CA ALA A 95 -4.97 -9.36 7.04
C ALA A 95 -4.43 -10.12 5.82
N ILE A 96 -5.29 -10.41 4.83
CA ILE A 96 -4.85 -11.02 3.55
C ILE A 96 -3.85 -10.11 2.82
N LEU A 97 -4.15 -8.80 2.79
CA LEU A 97 -3.28 -7.81 2.14
C LEU A 97 -1.89 -7.77 2.80
N LEU A 98 -1.80 -7.84 4.13
CA LEU A 98 -0.52 -7.89 4.85
C LEU A 98 0.29 -9.15 4.50
N VAL A 99 -0.36 -10.31 4.41
CA VAL A 99 0.30 -11.56 3.96
C VAL A 99 0.86 -11.40 2.56
N ALA A 100 0.05 -10.90 1.62
CA ALA A 100 0.49 -10.71 0.24
C ALA A 100 1.67 -9.73 0.18
N GLN A 101 1.60 -8.60 0.89
CA GLN A 101 2.69 -7.63 0.94
C GLN A 101 3.99 -8.22 1.47
N LEU A 102 3.95 -9.05 2.51
CA LEU A 102 5.14 -9.72 3.06
C LEU A 102 5.76 -10.71 2.07
N ILE A 103 4.94 -11.52 1.40
CA ILE A 103 5.42 -12.47 0.39
C ILE A 103 6.09 -11.71 -0.77
N PHE A 104 5.42 -10.69 -1.31
CA PHE A 104 5.99 -9.90 -2.41
C PHE A 104 7.23 -9.11 -1.98
N ALA A 105 7.28 -8.59 -0.75
CA ALA A 105 8.47 -7.93 -0.21
C ALA A 105 9.66 -8.90 -0.14
N LEU A 106 9.45 -10.14 0.32
CA LEU A 106 10.50 -11.17 0.33
C LEU A 106 10.99 -11.51 -1.08
N VAL A 107 10.08 -11.60 -2.06
CA VAL A 107 10.44 -11.83 -3.46
C VAL A 107 11.27 -10.66 -4.00
N ILE A 108 10.85 -9.41 -3.77
CA ILE A 108 11.58 -8.22 -4.20
C ILE A 108 12.98 -8.18 -3.59
N ASP A 109 13.09 -8.39 -2.28
CA ASP A 109 14.37 -8.42 -1.55
C ASP A 109 15.29 -9.54 -2.08
N THR A 110 14.75 -10.74 -2.28
CA THR A 110 15.55 -11.92 -2.63
C THR A 110 16.12 -11.82 -4.05
N PHE A 111 15.31 -11.34 -4.98
CA PHE A 111 15.71 -11.21 -6.39
C PHE A 111 16.31 -9.84 -6.73
N GLY A 112 16.39 -8.90 -5.77
CA GLY A 112 16.88 -7.55 -6.01
C GLY A 112 16.06 -6.78 -7.04
N LEU A 113 14.75 -7.04 -7.11
CA LEU A 113 13.89 -6.43 -8.12
C LEU A 113 13.83 -4.91 -7.93
N PHE A 114 13.62 -4.18 -9.04
CA PHE A 114 13.51 -2.72 -9.06
C PHE A 114 14.75 -1.96 -8.56
N GLY A 115 15.93 -2.61 -8.56
CA GLY A 115 17.19 -2.00 -8.11
C GLY A 115 17.40 -2.09 -6.60
N ALA A 116 16.58 -2.87 -5.88
CA ALA A 116 16.82 -3.18 -4.49
C ALA A 116 18.09 -4.04 -4.33
N PRO A 117 18.88 -3.85 -3.25
CA PRO A 117 20.01 -4.72 -2.98
C PRO A 117 19.52 -6.14 -2.73
N ALA A 118 20.01 -7.11 -3.50
CA ALA A 118 19.61 -8.50 -3.34
C ALA A 118 20.07 -9.02 -1.96
N VAL A 119 19.11 -9.47 -1.16
CA VAL A 119 19.36 -10.04 0.17
C VAL A 119 19.12 -11.54 0.11
N PRO A 120 20.12 -12.38 0.43
CA PRO A 120 19.94 -13.82 0.48
C PRO A 120 18.76 -14.19 1.38
N LEU A 121 17.95 -15.14 0.92
CA LEU A 121 16.80 -15.64 1.67
C LEU A 121 17.29 -16.40 2.90
N ALA A 122 17.40 -15.70 4.03
CA ALA A 122 17.81 -16.29 5.28
C ALA A 122 16.66 -17.05 5.96
N TRP A 123 16.97 -18.17 6.62
CA TRP A 123 15.97 -19.06 7.23
C TRP A 123 15.10 -18.35 8.28
N ASN A 124 15.67 -17.37 8.99
CA ASN A 124 14.96 -16.52 9.94
C ASN A 124 13.84 -15.68 9.28
N LYS A 125 14.06 -15.14 8.07
CA LYS A 125 13.03 -14.37 7.34
C LYS A 125 11.86 -15.28 6.93
N LEU A 126 12.15 -16.50 6.50
CA LEU A 126 11.14 -17.51 6.15
C LEU A 126 10.30 -17.92 7.36
N VAL A 127 10.96 -18.26 8.47
CA VAL A 127 10.27 -18.63 9.72
C VAL A 127 9.43 -17.46 10.24
N GLY A 128 9.96 -16.23 10.21
CA GLY A 128 9.22 -15.03 10.60
C GLY A 128 7.97 -14.81 9.75
N ALA A 129 8.08 -14.95 8.42
CA ALA A 129 6.93 -14.83 7.53
C ALA A 129 5.88 -15.91 7.80
N LEU A 130 6.29 -17.17 8.02
CA LEU A 130 5.38 -18.26 8.38
C LEU A 130 4.63 -17.98 9.69
N ILE A 131 5.31 -17.44 10.70
CA ILE A 131 4.67 -17.08 11.98
C ILE A 131 3.61 -15.99 11.77
N ILE A 132 3.89 -14.97 10.95
CA ILE A 132 2.93 -13.90 10.67
C ILE A 132 1.70 -14.46 9.94
N VAL A 133 1.91 -15.31 8.94
CA VAL A 133 0.82 -15.98 8.21
C VAL A 133 -0.02 -16.84 9.15
N ALA A 134 0.62 -17.65 9.99
CA ALA A 134 -0.07 -18.48 10.98
C ALA A 134 -0.89 -17.62 11.97
N GLY A 135 -0.33 -16.52 12.46
CA GLY A 135 -1.04 -15.58 13.33
C GLY A 135 -2.29 -14.99 12.68
N ILE A 136 -2.22 -14.65 11.39
CA ILE A 136 -3.36 -14.14 10.62
C ILE A 136 -4.44 -15.22 10.42
N VAL A 137 -4.05 -16.46 10.15
CA VAL A 137 -4.98 -17.59 10.04
C VAL A 137 -5.71 -17.81 11.37
N VAL A 138 -4.99 -17.80 12.50
CA VAL A 138 -5.60 -17.92 13.84
C VAL A 138 -6.53 -16.75 14.14
N PHE A 139 -6.15 -15.52 13.77
CA PHE A 139 -6.99 -14.33 13.95
C PHE A 139 -8.33 -14.46 13.21
N LYS A 140 -8.35 -15.09 12.02
CA LYS A 140 -9.58 -15.37 11.26
C LYS A 140 -10.46 -16.46 11.89
N LEU A 141 -9.90 -17.38 12.66
CA LEU A 141 -10.64 -18.51 13.23
C LEU A 141 -11.56 -18.13 14.41
N ARG A 142 -11.61 -16.84 14.78
CA ARG A 142 -12.57 -16.27 15.72
C ARG A 142 -13.62 -15.44 14.99
#